data_AF-A0A6B3HGF1-F1
#
_entry.id   AF-A0A6B3HGF1-F1
#
_cell.length_a   1.000
_cell.length_b   1.000
_cell.length_c   1.000
_cell.angle_alpha   90.00
_cell.angle_beta   90.00
_cell.angle_gamma   90.00
#
_symmetry.space_group_name_H-M   'P 1'
#
loop_
_entity.id
_entity.type
_entity.pdbx_description
1 polymer ?
#
loop_
_entity_poly.entity_id
_entity_poly.type
_entity_poly.pdbx_seq_one_letter_code
_entity_poly.pdbx_strand_id
1 'polypeptide(L)' 'MTTLKSKLKEDLHTAMKARDELTSSTLRLTLTAITKEEVSGKSARELSDDEVQKVIAKEAKKRREAAEAFAQGGRAEQA' A
#
# COMPACT_ATOMS: atom_id res chain seq x y z
N MET A 1 11.59 11.48 6.23
CA MET A 1 10.23 11.03 5.87
C MET A 1 9.71 11.96 4.78
N THR A 2 9.41 11.42 3.59
CA THR A 2 8.87 12.24 2.50
C THR A 2 7.47 12.71 2.81
N THR A 3 7.03 13.73 2.08
CA THR A 3 5.69 14.32 2.26
C THR A 3 4.61 13.27 2.01
N LEU A 4 4.75 12.45 0.96
CA LEU A 4 3.75 11.44 0.63
C LEU A 4 3.73 10.28 1.64
N LYS A 5 4.90 9.81 2.09
CA LYS A 5 4.97 8.76 3.12
C LYS A 5 4.42 9.24 4.46
N SER A 6 4.64 10.51 4.79
CA SER A 6 4.07 11.14 6.00
C SER A 6 2.55 11.21 5.91
N LYS A 7 2.01 11.67 4.78
CA LYS A 7 0.57 11.71 4.52
C LYS A 7 -0.08 10.33 4.67
N LEU A 8 0.50 9.27 4.11
CA LEU A 8 -0.02 7.91 4.26
C LEU A 8 -0.08 7.45 5.73
N LYS A 9 0.84 7.89 6.59
CA LYS A 9 0.79 7.58 8.02
C LYS A 9 -0.29 8.37 8.75
N GLU A 10 -0.49 9.64 8.39
CA GLU A 10 -1.56 10.47 8.93
C GLU A 10 -2.95 9.92 8.54
N ASP A 11 -3.11 9.53 7.28
CA ASP A 11 -4.32 8.88 6.78
C ASP A 11 -4.58 7.56 7.51
N LEU A 12 -3.53 6.77 7.79
CA LEU A 12 -3.66 5.54 8.57
C LEU A 12 -4.15 5.85 10.00
N HIS A 13 -3.58 6.86 10.65
CA HIS A 13 -4.02 7.28 11.97
C HIS A 13 -5.49 7.72 11.98
N THR A 14 -5.90 8.43 10.93
CA THR A 14 -7.28 8.90 10.74
C THR A 14 -8.23 7.72 10.55
N ALA A 15 -7.90 6.77 9.67
CA ALA A 15 -8.68 5.56 9.45
C ALA A 15 -8.81 4.70 10.72
N MET A 16 -7.72 4.57 11.50
CA MET A 16 -7.74 3.86 12.78
C MET A 16 -8.66 4.52 13.81
N LYS A 17 -8.65 5.86 13.90
CA LYS A 17 -9.57 6.60 14.78
C LYS A 17 -11.04 6.45 14.35
N ALA A 18 -11.28 6.43 13.05
CA ALA A 18 -12.60 6.22 12.46
C ALA A 18 -13.09 4.77 12.52
N ARG A 19 -12.25 3.82 12.97
CA ARG A 19 -12.51 2.36 12.91
C ARG A 19 -12.81 1.86 11.50
N ASP A 20 -12.21 2.50 10.50
CA ASP A 20 -12.27 2.06 9.11
C ASP A 20 -11.23 0.94 8.90
N GLU A 21 -11.67 -0.29 9.09
CA GLU A 21 -10.82 -1.48 9.01
C GLU A 21 -10.27 -1.73 7.59
N LEU A 22 -11.09 -1.49 6.57
CA LEU A 22 -10.69 -1.69 5.17
C LEU A 22 -9.60 -0.68 4.77
N THR A 23 -9.81 0.60 5.05
CA THR A 23 -8.83 1.64 4.73
C THR A 23 -7.56 1.45 5.55
N SER A 24 -7.69 1.19 6.86
CA SER A 24 -6.51 1.02 7.72
C SER A 24 -5.68 -0.20 7.36
N SER A 25 -6.29 -1.35 7.03
CA SER A 25 -5.55 -2.53 6.56
C SER A 25 -4.84 -2.27 5.23
N THR A 26 -5.51 -1.60 4.28
CA THR A 26 -4.93 -1.23 2.98
C THR A 26 -3.73 -0.29 3.13
N LEU A 27 -3.84 0.74 3.98
CA LEU A 27 -2.76 1.69 4.25
C LEU A 27 -1.57 1.03 4.95
N ARG A 28 -1.82 0.12 5.91
CA ARG A 28 -0.73 -0.66 6.55
C ARG A 28 0.05 -1.47 5.53
N LEU A 29 -0.64 -2.23 4.68
CA LEU A 29 0.01 -3.04 3.64
C LEU A 29 0.81 -2.18 2.66
N THR A 30 0.28 -1.01 2.30
CA THR A 30 0.96 -0.05 1.41
C THR A 30 2.23 0.49 2.06
N LEU A 31 2.19 0.89 3.34
CA LEU A 31 3.35 1.34 4.09
C LEU A 31 4.40 0.23 4.28
N THR A 32 3.97 -1.02 4.46
CA THR A 32 4.86 -2.18 4.47
C THR A 32 5.56 -2.38 3.13
N ALA A 33 4.85 -2.23 2.01
CA ALA A 33 5.44 -2.33 0.67
C ALA A 33 6.50 -1.23 0.43
N ILE A 34 6.21 0.01 0.85
CA ILE A 34 7.18 1.12 0.81
C ILE A 34 8.41 0.79 1.65
N THR A 35 8.22 0.35 2.90
CA THR A 35 9.31 0.00 3.81
C THR A 35 10.15 -1.15 3.25
N LYS A 36 9.52 -2.13 2.59
CA LYS A 36 10.22 -3.23 1.92
C LYS A 36 11.11 -2.72 0.79
N GLU A 37 10.62 -1.79 -0.02
CA GLU A 37 11.40 -1.18 -1.10
C GLU A 37 12.61 -0.42 -0.55
N GLU A 38 12.42 0.36 0.52
CA GLU A 38 13.48 1.14 1.22
C GLU A 38 14.66 0.27 1.69
N VAL A 39 14.40 -0.97 2.06
CA VAL A 39 15.41 -1.91 2.59
C VAL A 39 15.84 -2.99 1.58
N SER A 40 15.28 -2.98 0.37
CA SER A 40 15.56 -4.00 -0.65
C SER A 40 16.93 -3.85 -1.33
N GLY A 41 17.52 -2.64 -1.26
CA GLY A 41 18.82 -2.35 -1.82
C GLY A 41 19.99 -2.82 -0.95
N LYS A 42 21.22 -2.52 -1.38
CA LYS A 42 22.45 -2.84 -0.62
C LYS A 42 22.50 -2.15 0.75
N SER A 43 21.82 -1.03 0.90
CA SER A 43 21.66 -0.30 2.14
C SER A 43 20.24 0.24 2.25
N ALA A 44 19.71 0.30 3.47
CA ALA A 44 18.44 0.95 3.72
C ALA A 44 18.55 2.44 3.35
N ARG A 45 17.56 2.94 2.62
CA ARG A 45 17.44 4.37 2.32
C ARG A 45 15.98 4.79 2.29
N GLU A 46 15.77 6.08 2.43
CA GLU A 46 14.45 6.65 2.21
C GLU A 46 14.15 6.76 0.70
N LEU A 47 12.91 6.45 0.31
CA LEU A 47 12.42 6.70 -1.05
C LEU A 47 12.13 8.19 -1.23
N SER A 48 12.15 8.70 -2.46
CA SER A 48 11.52 9.99 -2.80
C SER A 48 10.00 9.85 -2.99
N ASP A 49 9.27 10.98 -3.09
CA ASP A 49 7.83 10.95 -3.34
C ASP A 49 7.47 10.25 -4.67
N ASP A 50 8.26 10.46 -5.72
CA ASP A 50 8.07 9.77 -7.01
C ASP A 50 8.24 8.26 -6.89
N GLU A 51 9.20 7.83 -6.08
CA GLU A 51 9.47 6.41 -5.82
C GLU A 51 8.36 5.79 -4.99
N VAL A 52 7.87 6.50 -3.97
CA VAL A 52 6.68 6.11 -3.21
C VAL A 52 5.47 5.98 -4.15
N GLN A 53 5.25 6.92 -5.06
CA GLN A 53 4.14 6.86 -6.02
C GLN A 53 4.24 5.64 -6.94
N LYS A 54 5.45 5.28 -7.40
CA LYS A 54 5.69 4.05 -8.19
C LYS A 54 5.34 2.79 -7.40
N VAL A 55 5.71 2.71 -6.12
CA VAL A 55 5.34 1.58 -5.25
C VAL A 55 3.81 1.49 -5.12
N ILE A 56 3.13 2.60 -4.86
CA ILE A 56 1.66 2.64 -4.77
C ILE A 56 1.01 2.17 -6.07
N ALA A 57 1.48 2.64 -7.23
CA ALA A 57 0.95 2.24 -8.53
C ALA A 57 1.10 0.73 -8.79
N LYS A 58 2.26 0.16 -8.44
CA LYS A 58 2.52 -1.28 -8.53
C LYS A 58 1.59 -2.09 -7.63
N GLU A 59 1.42 -1.64 -6.39
CA GLU A 59 0.56 -2.29 -5.41
C GLU A 59 -0.93 -2.21 -5.77
N ALA A 60 -1.37 -1.10 -6.38
CA ALA A 60 -2.72 -0.93 -6.90
C ALA A 60 -2.96 -1.85 -8.10
N LYS A 61 -2.01 -1.94 -9.04
CA LYS A 61 -2.09 -2.85 -10.19
C LYS A 61 -2.21 -4.30 -9.74
N LYS A 62 -1.35 -4.74 -8.81
CA LYS A 62 -1.38 -6.10 -8.26
C LYS A 62 -2.73 -6.46 -7.62
N ARG A 63 -3.37 -5.51 -6.92
CA ARG A 63 -4.70 -5.71 -6.33
C ARG A 63 -5.79 -5.86 -7.39
N ARG A 64 -5.76 -5.05 -8.45
CA ARG A 64 -6.70 -5.18 -9.57
C ARG A 64 -6.55 -6.54 -10.26
N GLU A 65 -5.33 -6.94 -10.56
CA GLU A 65 -5.04 -8.24 -11.19
C GLU A 65 -5.51 -9.41 -10.30
N ALA A 66 -5.32 -9.31 -8.97
CA ALA A 66 -5.81 -10.31 -8.03
C ALA A 66 -7.35 -10.37 -7.99
N ALA A 67 -8.02 -9.21 -7.94
CA ALA A 67 -9.48 -9.13 -7.94
C ALA A 67 -10.07 -9.71 -9.23
N GLU A 68 -9.48 -9.40 -10.39
CA GLU A 68 -9.86 -9.98 -11.68
C GLU A 68 -9.67 -11.50 -11.69
N ALA A 69 -8.55 -12.01 -11.16
CA ALA A 69 -8.28 -13.45 -11.07
C ALA A 69 -9.27 -14.17 -10.14
N PHE A 70 -9.62 -13.58 -9.00
CA PHE A 70 -10.63 -14.12 -8.08
C PHE A 70 -12.03 -14.13 -8.70
N ALA A 71 -12.40 -13.07 -9.43
CA ALA A 71 -13.66 -13.01 -10.16
C ALA A 71 -13.74 -14.08 -11.25
N GLN A 72 -12.69 -14.25 -12.06
CA GLN A 72 -12.62 -15.28 -13.10
C GLN A 72 -12.65 -16.70 -12.51
N GLY A 73 -12.07 -16.90 -11.33
CA GLY A 73 -12.07 -18.19 -10.62
C GLY A 73 -13.37 -18.51 -9.88
N GLY A 74 -14.43 -17.70 -10.02
CA GLY A 74 -15.71 -17.90 -9.32
C GLY A 74 -15.66 -17.63 -7.82
N ARG A 75 -14.62 -16.95 -7.33
CA ARG A 75 -14.38 -16.61 -5.91
C ARG A 75 -14.50 -15.10 -5.68
N ALA A 76 -15.53 -14.48 -6.23
CA ALA A 76 -15.73 -13.03 -6.19
C ALA A 76 -15.81 -12.44 -4.77
N GLU A 77 -16.30 -13.21 -3.80
CA GLU A 77 -16.30 -12.85 -2.36
C GLU A 77 -14.88 -12.75 -1.75
N GLN A 78 -13.84 -13.19 -2.47
CA GLN A 78 -12.44 -13.16 -2.05
C GLN A 78 -11.56 -12.23 -2.90
N ALA A 79 -12.19 -11.54 -3.86
CA ALA A 79 -11.58 -10.47 -4.66
C ALA A 79 -11.37 -9.22 -3.79
#